data_AF-A0A976P9K8-F1
#
_entry.id   AF-A0A976P9K8-F1
#
_cell.length_a   1.000
_cell.length_b   1.000
_cell.length_c   1.000
_cell.angle_alpha   90.00
_cell.angle_beta   90.00
_cell.angle_gamma   90.00
#
_symmetry.space_group_name_H-M   'P 1'
#
loop_
_entity.id
_entity.type
_entity.pdbx_description
1 polymer ?
#
loop_
_entity_poly.entity_id
_entity_poly.type
_entity_poly.pdbx_seq_one_letter_code
_entity_poly.pdbx_strand_id
1 'polypeptide(L)'
;MIQAFLLEDWATRKPRLIETQRWQLPGKRDGHDLSLDPSTHEFAVTTEDGGWRFSPESGEYVAIPFLNPARQVKAINFNGDSVAWVQAEDSWWSYGFTVAKRDGSARERINVTGIHLYKIRWFR
;
A
#
# COMPACT_ATOMS: atom_id res chain seq x y z
N MET A 1 11.86 -3.08 -3.57
CA MET A 1 11.80 -2.36 -4.87
C MET A 1 10.38 -2.46 -5.39
N ILE A 2 9.98 -1.55 -6.29
CA ILE A 2 8.80 -1.73 -7.15
C ILE A 2 9.31 -2.06 -8.55
N GLN A 3 8.66 -3.00 -9.22
CA GLN A 3 9.01 -3.43 -10.57
C GLN A 3 7.74 -3.47 -11.42
N ALA A 4 7.84 -2.97 -12.65
CA ALA A 4 6.80 -3.11 -13.66
C ALA A 4 7.25 -4.14 -14.70
N PHE A 5 6.30 -4.95 -15.17
CA PHE A 5 6.56 -5.99 -16.14
C PHE A 5 5.54 -5.92 -17.27
N LEU A 6 6.01 -6.17 -18.50
CA LEU A 6 5.17 -6.48 -19.64
C LEU A 6 5.05 -8.01 -19.74
N LEU A 7 3.82 -8.50 -19.94
CA LEU A 7 3.58 -9.91 -20.25
C LEU A 7 3.65 -10.09 -21.77
N GLU A 8 4.67 -10.81 -22.23
CA GLU A 8 4.87 -11.14 -23.63
C GLU A 8 4.62 -12.63 -23.89
N ASP A 9 4.40 -12.98 -25.16
CA ASP A 9 4.20 -14.35 -25.63
C ASP A 9 3.04 -15.09 -24.92
N TRP A 10 2.02 -14.34 -24.47
CA TRP A 10 0.89 -14.85 -23.70
C TRP A 10 0.15 -16.02 -24.37
N ALA A 11 -0.01 -15.96 -25.69
CA ALA A 11 -0.70 -17.00 -26.46
C ALA A 11 0.17 -18.23 -26.76
N THR A 12 1.44 -18.24 -26.35
CA THR A 12 2.37 -19.35 -26.60
C THR A 12 2.45 -20.29 -25.41
N ARG A 13 3.16 -21.42 -25.58
CA ARG A 13 3.48 -22.33 -24.45
C ARG A 13 4.57 -21.79 -23.52
N LYS A 14 5.14 -20.61 -23.79
CA LYS A 14 6.24 -20.01 -23.03
C LYS A 14 5.98 -18.51 -22.78
N PRO A 15 4.90 -18.15 -22.06
CA PRO A 15 4.69 -16.76 -21.66
C PRO A 15 5.88 -16.27 -20.82
N ARG A 16 6.24 -14.98 -20.94
CA ARG A 16 7.35 -14.40 -20.19
C ARG A 16 7.02 -13.00 -19.68
N LEU A 17 7.56 -12.69 -18.51
CA LEU A 17 7.54 -11.35 -17.93
C LEU A 17 8.85 -10.63 -18.29
N ILE A 18 8.74 -9.46 -18.89
CA ILE A 18 9.86 -8.59 -19.21
C ILE A 18 9.78 -7.38 -18.30
N GLU A 19 10.78 -7.21 -17.44
CA GLU A 19 10.86 -6.03 -16.60
C GLU A 19 11.05 -4.79 -17.48
N THR A 20 10.11 -3.87 -17.42
CA THR A 20 10.15 -2.63 -18.21
C THR A 20 10.68 -1.47 -17.39
N GLN A 21 10.42 -1.46 -16.08
CA GLN A 21 10.80 -0.38 -15.18
C GLN A 21 11.05 -0.91 -13.76
N ARG A 22 11.91 -0.20 -13.02
CA ARG A 22 12.25 -0.50 -11.62
C ARG A 22 12.45 0.78 -10.84
N TRP A 23 11.88 0.81 -9.64
CA TRP A 23 12.04 1.91 -8.70
C TRP A 23 12.55 1.40 -7.36
N GLN A 24 13.50 2.13 -6.79
CA GLN A 24 13.93 1.91 -5.41
C GLN A 24 12.80 2.33 -4.47
N LEU A 25 12.62 1.60 -3.37
CA LEU A 25 11.61 1.97 -2.36
C LEU A 25 12.02 3.25 -1.64
N PRO A 26 11.06 4.10 -1.24
CA PRO A 26 11.32 5.25 -0.38
C PRO A 26 11.54 4.78 1.07
N GLY A 27 12.07 5.67 1.91
CA GLY A 27 12.26 5.39 3.34
C GLY A 27 13.30 4.29 3.60
N LYS A 28 13.09 3.54 4.70
CA LYS A 28 13.92 2.41 5.08
C LYS A 28 13.67 1.18 4.20
N ARG A 29 14.60 0.22 4.29
CA ARG A 29 14.48 -1.09 3.63
C ARG A 29 13.20 -1.80 4.11
N ASP A 30 12.75 -2.77 3.32
CA ASP A 30 11.56 -3.61 3.54
C ASP A 30 10.21 -2.94 3.19
N GLY A 31 9.64 -3.35 2.05
CA GLY A 31 8.33 -2.89 1.58
C GLY A 31 7.25 -3.90 1.95
N HIS A 32 6.15 -3.44 2.54
CA HIS A 32 5.08 -4.34 2.99
C HIS A 32 3.93 -4.47 1.99
N ASP A 33 3.50 -3.38 1.33
CA ASP A 33 2.27 -3.33 0.51
C ASP A 33 2.42 -2.37 -0.66
N LEU A 34 1.70 -2.70 -1.74
CA LEU A 34 1.45 -1.86 -2.90
C LEU A 34 -0.04 -2.00 -3.26
N SER A 35 -0.81 -0.92 -3.24
CA SER A 35 -2.22 -0.95 -3.60
C SER A 35 -2.59 0.24 -4.48
N LEU A 36 -3.43 0.00 -5.50
CA LEU A 36 -3.88 1.04 -6.42
C LEU A 36 -4.92 1.93 -5.71
N ASP A 37 -4.78 3.25 -5.87
CA ASP A 37 -5.86 4.19 -5.62
C ASP A 37 -6.69 4.36 -6.91
N PRO A 38 -7.93 3.84 -6.97
CA PRO A 38 -8.75 3.91 -8.17
C PRO A 38 -9.17 5.34 -8.52
N SER A 39 -9.08 6.30 -7.60
CA SER A 39 -9.49 7.69 -7.83
C SER A 39 -8.40 8.51 -8.52
N THR A 40 -7.12 8.17 -8.31
CA THR A 40 -5.98 8.95 -8.84
C THR A 40 -5.09 8.15 -9.79
N HIS A 41 -5.25 6.83 -9.85
CA HIS A 41 -4.35 5.89 -10.54
C HIS A 41 -2.90 5.90 -10.04
N GLU A 42 -2.66 6.53 -8.89
CA GLU A 42 -1.41 6.38 -8.12
C GLU A 42 -1.50 5.14 -7.23
N PHE A 43 -0.38 4.73 -6.66
CA PHE A 43 -0.32 3.61 -5.73
C PHE A 43 -0.02 4.09 -4.30
N ALA A 44 -0.69 3.49 -3.32
CA ALA A 44 -0.24 3.52 -1.95
C ALA A 44 0.87 2.47 -1.75
N VAL A 45 2.00 2.90 -1.19
CA VAL A 45 3.16 2.07 -0.85
C VAL A 45 3.36 2.13 0.65
N THR A 46 3.68 1.00 1.28
CA THR A 46 4.11 0.97 2.68
C THR A 46 5.47 0.28 2.79
N THR A 47 6.30 0.77 3.68
CA THR A 47 7.62 0.25 4.05
C THR A 47 7.74 0.31 5.57
N GLU A 48 8.89 -0.06 6.12
CA GLU A 48 9.09 -0.12 7.57
C GLU A 48 8.72 1.18 8.31
N ASP A 49 8.97 2.34 7.69
CA ASP A 49 8.97 3.66 8.34
C ASP A 49 7.91 4.65 7.84
N GLY A 50 6.92 4.21 7.06
CA GLY A 50 5.84 5.10 6.63
C GLY A 50 4.89 4.55 5.57
N GLY A 51 4.18 5.50 4.95
CA GLY A 51 3.31 5.28 3.80
C GLY A 51 3.47 6.37 2.73
N TRP A 52 3.50 6.00 1.46
CA TRP A 52 3.74 6.92 0.35
C TRP A 52 2.67 6.77 -0.72
N ARG A 53 2.36 7.85 -1.42
CA ARG A 53 1.77 7.79 -2.75
C ARG A 53 2.90 7.67 -3.76
N PHE A 54 2.75 6.79 -4.73
CA PHE A 54 3.72 6.49 -5.76
C PHE A 54 3.08 6.67 -7.14
N SER A 55 3.68 7.49 -7.98
CA SER A 55 3.32 7.60 -9.39
C SER A 55 4.31 6.80 -10.24
N PRO A 56 3.87 5.74 -10.95
CA PRO A 56 4.75 5.04 -11.88
C PRO A 56 5.09 5.89 -13.11
N GLU A 57 4.29 6.92 -13.43
CA GLU A 57 4.55 7.80 -14.57
C GLU A 57 5.77 8.69 -14.33
N SER A 58 5.86 9.32 -13.14
CA SER A 58 7.00 10.17 -12.77
C SER A 58 8.09 9.42 -12.01
N GLY A 59 7.77 8.26 -11.44
CA GLY A 59 8.64 7.52 -10.53
C GLY A 59 8.78 8.16 -9.15
N GLU A 60 7.95 9.16 -8.83
CA GLU A 60 8.04 9.93 -7.59
C GLU A 60 7.25 9.30 -6.44
N TYR A 61 7.76 9.51 -5.22
CA TYR A 61 7.08 9.16 -3.98
C TYR A 61 6.74 10.42 -3.19
N VAL A 62 5.48 10.54 -2.77
CA VAL A 62 5.01 11.61 -1.89
C VAL A 62 4.56 11.02 -0.58
N ALA A 63 5.14 11.47 0.53
CA ALA A 63 4.76 10.99 1.86
C ALA A 63 3.28 11.28 2.15
N ILE A 64 2.57 10.31 2.74
CA ILE A 64 1.22 10.51 3.26
C ILE A 64 1.34 11.14 4.66
N PRO A 65 0.97 12.41 4.87
CA PRO A 65 1.36 13.15 6.08
C PRO A 65 0.94 12.47 7.39
N PHE A 66 -0.25 11.88 7.43
CA PHE A 66 -0.77 11.22 8.63
C PHE A 66 -0.16 9.83 8.92
N LEU A 67 0.67 9.31 8.01
CA LEU A 67 1.38 8.03 8.15
C LEU A 67 2.90 8.21 8.12
N ASN A 68 3.41 9.45 8.25
CA ASN A 68 4.84 9.74 8.27
C ASN A 68 5.19 10.70 9.42
N PRO A 69 5.99 10.27 10.42
CA PRO A 69 6.53 8.92 10.59
C PRO A 69 5.52 7.98 11.27
N ALA A 70 5.10 6.91 10.58
CA ALA A 70 4.39 5.79 11.21
C ALA A 70 5.14 4.49 10.90
N ARG A 71 5.49 3.73 11.94
CA ARG A 71 6.22 2.46 11.75
C ARG A 71 5.27 1.31 11.55
N GLN A 72 5.73 0.31 10.80
CA GLN A 72 5.05 -0.99 10.67
C GLN A 72 3.61 -0.87 10.10
N VAL A 73 3.37 0.10 9.21
CA VAL A 73 2.13 0.14 8.42
C VAL A 73 2.19 -1.03 7.43
N LYS A 74 1.24 -1.97 7.53
CA LYS A 74 1.24 -3.22 6.77
C LYS A 74 0.39 -3.18 5.51
N ALA A 75 -0.57 -2.27 5.46
CA ALA A 75 -1.38 -1.99 4.28
C ALA A 75 -2.04 -0.63 4.38
N ILE A 76 -2.23 0.02 3.23
CA ILE A 76 -3.07 1.20 3.04
C ILE A 76 -3.97 0.91 1.85
N ASN A 77 -5.24 1.31 1.90
CA ASN A 77 -6.12 1.23 0.75
C ASN A 77 -7.07 2.43 0.72
N PHE A 78 -7.04 3.16 -0.41
CA PHE A 78 -7.89 4.32 -0.67
C PHE A 78 -9.16 3.89 -1.42
N ASN A 79 -10.28 4.56 -1.16
CA ASN A 79 -11.53 4.42 -1.89
C ASN A 79 -12.31 5.74 -1.85
N GLY A 80 -12.24 6.52 -2.93
CA GLY A 80 -12.80 7.87 -2.97
C GLY A 80 -12.19 8.78 -1.89
N ASP A 81 -13.06 9.35 -1.06
CA ASP A 81 -12.70 10.22 0.07
C ASP A 81 -12.37 9.46 1.37
N SER A 82 -12.33 8.13 1.33
CA SER A 82 -12.01 7.29 2.48
C SER A 82 -10.66 6.59 2.30
N VAL A 83 -9.97 6.39 3.43
CA VAL A 83 -8.75 5.58 3.51
C VAL A 83 -8.89 4.60 4.67
N ALA A 84 -8.41 3.38 4.47
CA ALA A 84 -8.23 2.40 5.52
C ALA A 84 -6.76 1.96 5.58
N TRP A 85 -6.24 1.73 6.77
CA TRP A 85 -4.88 1.17 6.93
C TRP A 85 -4.77 0.22 8.11
N VAL A 86 -3.78 -0.66 8.00
CA VAL A 86 -3.38 -1.63 9.02
C VAL A 86 -2.02 -1.23 9.52
N GLN A 87 -1.86 -1.19 10.84
CA GLN A 87 -0.57 -0.97 11.48
C GLN A 87 -0.33 -2.09 12.48
N ALA A 88 0.83 -2.77 12.38
CA ALA A 88 1.11 -3.88 13.28
C ALA A 88 1.19 -3.42 14.73
N GLU A 89 0.59 -4.23 15.60
CA GLU A 89 0.56 -4.06 17.05
C GLU A 89 1.41 -5.13 17.74
N ASP A 90 1.47 -6.33 17.16
CA ASP A 90 2.27 -7.44 17.67
C ASP A 90 3.01 -8.16 16.53
N SER A 91 4.33 -8.03 16.55
CA SER A 91 5.25 -8.56 15.53
C SER A 91 4.85 -8.11 14.11
N TRP A 92 4.09 -8.94 13.39
CA TRP A 92 3.60 -8.67 12.04
C TRP A 92 2.10 -8.34 11.97
N TRP A 93 1.35 -8.62 13.03
CA TRP A 93 -0.11 -8.62 13.04
C TRP A 93 -0.70 -7.39 13.73
N SER A 94 -1.93 -7.06 13.35
CA SER A 94 -2.79 -6.09 14.02
C SER A 94 -4.08 -6.77 14.49
N TYR A 95 -4.68 -6.21 15.53
CA TYR A 95 -5.98 -6.62 16.05
C TYR A 95 -7.08 -5.67 15.56
N GLY A 96 -6.87 -5.06 14.38
CA GLY A 96 -7.88 -4.36 13.59
C GLY A 96 -7.29 -3.43 12.54
N PHE A 97 -8.04 -2.40 12.15
CA PHE A 97 -7.59 -1.38 11.22
C PHE A 97 -8.16 0.00 11.60
N THR A 98 -7.65 1.05 10.97
CA THR A 98 -8.19 2.41 11.11
C THR A 98 -8.83 2.83 9.79
N VAL A 99 -9.97 3.50 9.87
CA VAL A 99 -10.63 4.20 8.75
C VAL A 99 -10.56 5.70 9.01
N ALA A 100 -10.39 6.49 7.97
CA ALA A 100 -10.40 7.94 8.05
C ALA A 100 -10.89 8.56 6.74
N LYS A 101 -11.10 9.88 6.75
CA LYS A 101 -11.12 10.66 5.52
C LYS A 101 -9.75 10.63 4.85
N ARG A 102 -9.71 10.90 3.54
CA ARG A 102 -8.51 10.86 2.69
C ARG A 102 -7.35 11.73 3.20
N ASP A 103 -7.66 12.84 3.86
CA ASP A 103 -6.67 13.74 4.49
C ASP A 103 -6.18 13.24 5.87
N GLY A 104 -6.70 12.10 6.34
CA GLY A 104 -6.41 11.52 7.63
C GLY A 104 -7.23 12.12 8.78
N SER A 105 -8.22 12.96 8.51
CA SER A 105 -9.16 13.46 9.53
C SER A 105 -10.29 12.44 9.82
N ALA A 106 -11.05 12.66 10.89
CA ALA A 106 -12.17 11.79 11.31
C ALA A 106 -11.76 10.30 11.42
N ARG A 107 -10.65 10.03 12.12
CA ARG A 107 -10.11 8.68 12.29
C ARG A 107 -10.98 7.87 13.23
N GLU A 108 -11.27 6.63 12.84
CA GLU A 108 -11.95 5.64 13.66
C GLU A 108 -11.17 4.32 13.64
N ARG A 109 -10.85 3.80 14.83
CA ARG A 109 -10.18 2.51 14.99
C ARG A 109 -11.24 1.42 15.11
N ILE A 110 -11.24 0.47 14.19
CA ILE A 110 -12.14 -0.69 14.19
C ILE A 110 -11.38 -1.91 14.72
N ASN A 111 -11.70 -2.34 15.93
CA ASN A 111 -11.12 -3.54 16.53
C ASN A 111 -11.76 -4.80 15.96
N VAL A 112 -10.96 -5.83 15.73
CA VAL A 112 -11.43 -7.17 15.35
C VAL A 112 -10.98 -8.16 16.41
N THR A 113 -11.84 -9.11 16.75
CA THR A 113 -11.55 -10.12 17.77
C THR A 113 -11.36 -11.48 17.13
N GLY A 114 -10.45 -12.28 17.67
CA GLY A 114 -10.22 -13.66 17.25
C GLY A 114 -9.50 -13.85 15.91
N ILE A 115 -8.97 -12.78 15.30
CA ILE A 115 -8.21 -12.86 14.04
C ILE A 115 -6.94 -12.01 14.08
N HIS A 116 -5.90 -12.46 13.38
CA HIS A 116 -4.70 -11.68 13.08
C HIS A 116 -4.85 -10.99 11.74
N LEU A 117 -4.82 -9.65 11.73
CA LEU A 117 -5.00 -8.85 10.54
C LEU A 117 -3.65 -8.38 9.99
N TYR A 118 -3.47 -8.49 8.67
CA TYR A 118 -2.24 -8.07 7.97
C TYR A 118 -2.49 -7.12 6.80
N LYS A 119 -3.59 -7.31 6.07
CA LYS A 119 -3.97 -6.51 4.91
C LYS A 119 -5.41 -6.04 5.03
N ILE A 120 -5.71 -4.90 4.40
CA ILE A 120 -7.05 -4.38 4.23
C ILE A 120 -7.26 -3.98 2.77
N ARG A 121 -8.44 -4.26 2.23
CA ARG A 121 -8.88 -3.87 0.88
C ARG A 121 -10.35 -3.50 0.94
N TRP A 122 -10.72 -2.44 0.23
CA TRP A 122 -12.10 -2.16 -0.11
C TRP A 122 -12.52 -3.12 -1.22
N PHE A 123 -13.65 -3.81 -1.05
CA PHE A 123 -14.26 -4.64 -2.09
C PHE A 123 -15.54 -3.97 -2.59
N ARG A 124 -15.87 -4.20 -3.86
CA ARG A 124 -17.16 -3.87 -4.46
C ARG A 124 -17.83 -5.16 -4.89
#